data_AF-I1CP97-F1
#
_entry.id   AF-I1CP97-F1
#
_cell.length_a   1.000
_cell.length_b   1.000
_cell.length_c   1.000
_cell.angle_alpha   90.00
_cell.angle_beta   90.00
_cell.angle_gamma   90.00
#
_symmetry.space_group_name_H-M   'P 1'
#
loop_
_entity.id
_entity.type
_entity.pdbx_description
1 polymer ?
#
loop_
_entity_poly.entity_id
_entity_poly.type
_entity_poly.pdbx_seq_one_letter_code
_entity_poly.pdbx_strand_id
1 'polypeptide(L)' 'MTRSISQDTQNNLRVLPDTDLSYEEIADRLTLSKATVHRYCKKWNIQRSENTGGRPQILTEASKSLMKRMVILGQLY' A
#
# COMPACT_ATOMS: atom_id res chain seq x y z
N MET A 1 -20.90 -12.42 -8.42
CA MET A 1 -19.69 -13.24 -8.62
C MET A 1 -18.56 -12.35 -9.12
N THR A 2 -17.46 -12.23 -8.38
CA THR A 2 -16.27 -11.51 -8.88
C THR A 2 -15.54 -12.44 -9.84
N ARG A 3 -15.58 -12.14 -11.14
CA ARG A 3 -14.83 -12.91 -12.14
C ARG A 3 -13.34 -12.70 -11.87
N SER A 4 -12.63 -13.77 -11.52
CA SER A 4 -11.17 -13.74 -11.43
C SER A 4 -10.59 -13.69 -12.84
N ILE A 5 -9.48 -12.98 -13.02
CA ILE A 5 -8.70 -13.02 -14.27
C ILE A 5 -8.08 -14.43 -14.46
N SER A 6 -7.72 -14.78 -15.71
CA SER A 6 -7.17 -16.10 -16.03
C SER A 6 -5.90 -16.40 -15.23
N GLN A 7 -5.61 -17.68 -15.04
CA GLN A 7 -4.42 -18.10 -14.29
C GLN A 7 -3.12 -17.65 -14.97
N ASP A 8 -3.06 -17.69 -16.30
CA ASP A 8 -1.90 -17.20 -17.07
C ASP A 8 -1.66 -15.71 -16.84
N THR A 9 -2.75 -14.93 -16.82
CA THR A 9 -2.70 -13.49 -16.55
C THR A 9 -2.20 -13.22 -15.12
N GLN A 10 -2.60 -14.04 -14.15
CA GLN A 10 -2.11 -13.94 -12.77
C GLN A 10 -0.61 -14.25 -12.67
N ASN A 11 -0.15 -15.27 -13.40
CA ASN A 11 1.26 -15.65 -13.41
C ASN A 11 2.12 -14.53 -14.02
N ASN A 12 1.71 -13.96 -15.15
CA ASN A 12 2.41 -12.83 -15.76
C ASN A 12 2.47 -11.60 -14.83
N LEU A 13 1.37 -11.31 -14.11
CA LEU A 13 1.31 -10.20 -13.17
C LEU A 13 2.22 -10.38 -11.94
N ARG A 14 2.62 -11.61 -11.61
CA ARG A 14 3.60 -11.87 -10.53
C ARG A 14 5.04 -11.61 -10.95
N VAL A 15 5.36 -11.78 -12.24
CA VAL A 15 6.73 -11.66 -12.77
C VAL A 15 7.06 -10.24 -13.24
N LEU A 16 6.07 -9.52 -13.77
CA LEU A 16 6.26 -8.16 -14.31
C LEU A 16 6.68 -7.09 -13.28
N PRO A 17 6.25 -7.12 -12.01
CA PRO A 17 6.67 -6.14 -11.02
C PRO A 17 8.18 -6.16 -10.70
N ASP A 18 8.87 -7.29 -10.92
CA ASP A 18 10.32 -7.41 -10.73
C ASP A 18 11.12 -6.68 -11.83
N THR A 19 10.44 -6.15 -12.86
CA THR A 19 11.05 -5.47 -14.02
C THR A 19 10.94 -3.95 -13.97
N ASP A 20 10.68 -3.37 -12.79
CA ASP A 20 10.57 -1.92 -12.52
C ASP A 20 9.45 -1.15 -13.26
N LEU A 21 8.60 -1.84 -14.03
CA LEU A 21 7.52 -1.24 -14.81
C LEU A 21 6.49 -0.48 -13.96
N SER A 22 5.85 0.54 -14.54
CA SER A 22 4.69 1.20 -13.95
C SER A 22 3.46 0.29 -13.95
N TYR A 23 2.52 0.53 -13.04
CA TYR A 23 1.21 -0.12 -13.07
C TYR A 23 0.41 0.22 -14.32
N GLU A 24 0.63 1.38 -14.96
CA GLU A 24 0.06 1.68 -16.27
C GLU A 24 0.62 0.74 -17.35
N GLU A 25 1.94 0.57 -17.42
CA GLU A 25 2.58 -0.25 -18.44
C GLU A 25 2.24 -1.73 -18.28
N ILE A 26 2.13 -2.22 -17.04
CA ILE A 26 1.67 -3.59 -16.75
C ILE A 26 0.21 -3.78 -17.17
N ALA A 27 -0.64 -2.77 -16.93
CA ALA A 27 -2.04 -2.78 -17.33
C ALA A 27 -2.17 -2.85 -18.86
N ASP A 28 -1.41 -2.04 -19.59
CA ASP A 28 -1.40 -2.02 -21.05
C ASP A 28 -0.92 -3.35 -21.62
N ARG A 29 0.18 -3.91 -21.10
CA ARG A 29 0.73 -5.21 -21.56
C ARG A 29 -0.24 -6.38 -21.33
N LEU A 30 -0.95 -6.38 -20.21
CA LEU A 30 -1.88 -7.45 -19.85
C LEU A 30 -3.31 -7.17 -20.33
N THR A 31 -3.55 -6.05 -21.02
CA THR A 31 -4.90 -5.59 -21.40
C THR A 31 -5.87 -5.56 -20.20
N LEU A 32 -5.36 -5.15 -19.03
CA LEU A 32 -6.11 -5.04 -17.79
C LEU A 32 -6.32 -3.58 -17.42
N SER A 33 -7.26 -3.33 -16.50
CA SER A 33 -7.34 -2.02 -15.87
C SER A 33 -6.22 -1.83 -14.84
N LYS A 34 -5.71 -0.60 -14.69
CA LYS A 34 -4.78 -0.23 -13.61
C LYS A 34 -5.30 -0.63 -12.22
N ALA A 35 -6.61 -0.49 -11.98
CA ALA A 35 -7.25 -0.88 -10.72
C ALA A 35 -7.14 -2.39 -10.47
N THR A 36 -7.29 -3.21 -11.52
CA THR A 36 -7.11 -4.66 -11.44
C THR A 36 -5.66 -5.00 -11.09
N VAL A 37 -4.69 -4.38 -11.76
CA VAL A 37 -3.26 -4.59 -11.47
C VAL A 37 -2.94 -4.22 -10.03
N HIS A 38 -3.34 -3.01 -9.60
CA HIS A 38 -3.14 -2.54 -8.22
C HIS A 38 -3.74 -3.50 -7.18
N ARG A 39 -4.97 -3.97 -7.39
CA ARG A 39 -5.64 -4.92 -6.49
C ARG A 39 -4.86 -6.24 -6.36
N TYR A 40 -4.36 -6.79 -7.45
CA TYR A 40 -3.62 -8.06 -7.41
C TYR A 40 -2.20 -7.88 -6.84
N CYS A 41 -1.49 -6.79 -7.15
CA CYS A 41 -0.22 -6.45 -6.51
C CYS A 41 -0.37 -6.32 -5.00
N LYS A 42 -1.42 -5.60 -4.54
CA LYS A 42 -1.76 -5.47 -3.11
C LYS A 42 -2.08 -6.82 -2.47
N LYS A 43 -2.86 -7.68 -3.16
CA LYS A 43 -3.22 -9.01 -2.68
C LYS A 43 -2.00 -9.90 -2.42
N TRP A 44 -0.95 -9.77 -3.24
CA TRP A 44 0.27 -10.58 -3.12
C TRP A 44 1.40 -9.90 -2.36
N ASN A 45 1.13 -8.75 -1.71
CA ASN A 45 2.12 -7.96 -0.98
C ASN A 45 3.37 -7.65 -1.83
N ILE A 46 3.18 -7.45 -3.13
CA ILE A 46 4.23 -6.99 -4.04
C ILE A 46 4.38 -5.50 -3.78
N GLN A 47 5.25 -5.16 -2.83
CA GLN A 47 5.38 -3.80 -2.31
C GLN A 47 6.11 -2.92 -3.32
N ARG A 48 5.41 -1.93 -3.87
CA ARG A 48 6.01 -0.61 -4.10
C ARG A 48 5.71 0.20 -2.86
N SER A 49 6.70 0.91 -2.31
CA SER A 49 6.59 1.68 -1.07
C SER A 49 5.26 2.43 -1.06
N GLU A 50 4.32 2.01 -0.21
CA GLU A 50 3.00 2.60 -0.20
C GLU A 50 3.16 4.07 0.14
N ASN A 51 2.73 4.91 -0.79
CA ASN A 51 2.48 6.32 -0.60
C ASN A 51 1.85 6.47 0.78
N THR A 52 2.40 7.36 1.61
CA THR A 52 1.98 7.70 2.98
C THR A 52 0.59 8.35 3.00
N GLY A 53 -0.39 7.70 2.39
CA GLY A 53 -1.79 8.11 2.31
C GLY A 53 -2.55 7.58 3.52
N GLY A 54 -2.09 7.98 4.71
CA GLY A 54 -2.84 7.85 5.95
C GLY A 54 -3.33 9.22 6.38
N ARG A 55 -4.43 9.28 7.15
CA ARG A 55 -4.76 10.48 7.91
C ARG A 55 -3.53 10.82 8.76
N PRO A 56 -3.00 12.05 8.69
CA PRO A 56 -1.84 12.42 9.49
C PRO A 56 -2.15 12.09 10.95
N GLN A 57 -1.18 11.49 11.64
CA GLN A 57 -1.37 11.13 13.03
C GLN A 57 -1.70 12.41 13.80
N ILE A 58 -2.88 12.44 14.43
CA ILE A 58 -3.37 13.61 15.19
C ILE A 58 -2.33 14.07 16.21
N LEU A 59 -1.54 13.12 16.73
CA LEU A 59 -0.43 13.36 17.63
C LEU A 59 0.90 13.26 16.88
N THR A 60 1.62 14.38 16.85
CA THR A 60 3.03 14.41 16.45
C THR A 60 3.89 13.64 17.47
N GLU A 61 5.10 13.23 17.08
CA GLU A 61 6.06 12.63 18.01
C GLU A 61 6.38 13.55 19.20
N ALA A 62 6.42 14.87 18.97
CA ALA A 62 6.59 15.86 20.03
C ALA A 62 5.42 15.83 21.02
N SER A 63 4.18 15.75 20.53
CA SER A 63 2.98 15.62 21.36
C SER A 63 3.02 14.34 22.19
N LYS A 64 3.44 13.20 21.61
CA LYS A 64 3.61 11.94 22.34
C LYS A 64 4.68 12.04 23.43
N SER A 65 5.81 12.70 23.14
CA SER A 65 6.90 12.92 24.10
C SER A 65 6.45 13.81 25.27
N LEU A 66 5.69 14.87 24.98
CA LEU A 66 5.14 15.75 26.00
C LEU A 66 4.15 15.01 26.89
N MET A 67 3.20 14.26 26.30
CA MET A 67 2.24 13.47 27.06
C MET A 67 2.92 12.46 28.00
N LYS A 68 3.95 11.75 27.51
CA LYS A 68 4.74 10.83 28.37
C LYS A 68 5.35 11.56 29.56
N ARG A 69 5.93 12.74 29.35
CA ARG A 69 6.50 13.56 30.44
C ARG A 69 5.43 14.01 31.43
N MET A 70 4.27 14.46 30.94
CA MET A 70 3.16 14.86 31.81
C MET A 70 2.63 13.70 32.67
N VAL A 71 2.57 12.48 32.13
CA VAL A 71 2.23 11.28 32.91
C VAL A 71 3.26 11.04 34.01
N ILE A 72 4.56 11.07 33.68
CA ILE A 72 5.65 10.85 34.65
C ILE A 72 5.62 11.91 35.76
N LEU A 73 5.31 13.15 35.41
CA LEU A 73 5.24 14.27 36.36
C LEU A 73 3.91 14.35 37.12
N GLY A 74 2.95 13.47 36.84
CA GLY A 74 1.62 13.49 37.47
C GLY A 74 0.79 14.73 37.13
N GLN A 75 1.02 15.31 35.94
CA GLN A 75 0.39 16.55 35.47
C GLN A 75 -0.75 16.31 34.46
N LEU A 76 -1.12 15.04 34.27
CA LEU A 76 -2.33 14.66 33.56
C LEU A 76 -3.43 14.49 34.61
N TYR A 77 -4.28 15.50 34.73
CA TYR A 77 -5.42 15.56 35.64
C TYR A 77 -6.71 15.18 34.91
#